data_AF-A0A1W9UEA2-F1
#
_entry.id   AF-A0A1W9UEA2-F1
#
_cell.length_a   1.000
_cell.length_b   1.000
_cell.length_c   1.000
_cell.angle_alpha   90.00
_cell.angle_beta   90.00
_cell.angle_gamma   90.00
#
_symmetry.space_group_name_H-M   'P 1'
#
loop_
_entity.id
_entity.type
_entity.pdbx_description
1 polymer ?
#
loop_
_entity_poly.entity_id
_entity_poly.type
_entity_poly.pdbx_seq_one_letter_code
_entity_poly.pdbx_strand_id
1 'polypeptide(L)'
;KPYSTIELPAGSAAEKLLFLRQQQVQVLVCGAMTRYTSRYAQGMGIEVFPFIAGDQQEVITSWLNQNLQDNKFSMPGCGCNGCFRKNQRGRQNRGGRNGRQI
;
A
#
# COMPACT_ATOMS: atom_id res chain seq x y z
N LYS A 1 7.19 -14.79 22.68
CA LYS A 1 7.11 -13.92 21.48
C LYS A 1 5.67 -13.42 21.36
N PRO A 2 5.41 -12.11 21.33
CA PRO A 2 4.05 -11.56 21.29
C PRO A 2 3.40 -11.61 19.89
N TYR A 3 3.83 -12.53 19.04
CA TYR A 3 3.32 -12.71 17.68
C TYR A 3 3.28 -14.19 17.34
N SER A 4 2.29 -14.56 16.52
CA SER A 4 2.12 -15.90 15.96
C SER A 4 2.18 -15.82 14.45
N THR A 5 2.76 -16.84 13.82
CA THR A 5 2.74 -16.99 12.37
C THR A 5 1.53 -17.81 11.97
N ILE A 6 0.82 -17.37 10.94
CA ILE A 6 -0.31 -18.07 10.35
C ILE A 6 -0.04 -18.19 8.86
N GLU A 7 -0.30 -19.37 8.30
CA GLU A 7 -0.23 -19.61 6.86
C GLU A 7 -1.42 -18.94 6.16
N LEU A 8 -1.14 -18.17 5.12
CA LEU A 8 -2.18 -17.61 4.26
C LEU A 8 -2.70 -18.69 3.32
N PRO A 9 -4.00 -18.74 3.03
CA PRO A 9 -4.54 -19.72 2.09
C PRO A 9 -3.92 -19.53 0.70
N ALA A 10 -3.72 -20.65 0.00
CA ALA A 10 -3.43 -20.63 -1.42
C ALA A 10 -4.62 -20.04 -2.18
N GLY A 11 -4.35 -19.36 -3.30
CA GLY A 11 -5.38 -18.76 -4.15
C GLY A 11 -5.19 -17.28 -4.41
N SER A 12 -6.28 -16.65 -4.85
CA SER A 12 -6.36 -15.25 -5.25
C SER A 12 -6.17 -14.29 -4.07
N ALA A 13 -5.86 -13.03 -4.37
CA ALA A 13 -5.77 -11.99 -3.34
C ALA A 13 -7.10 -11.76 -2.62
N ALA A 14 -8.24 -11.98 -3.27
CA ALA A 14 -9.55 -11.83 -2.67
C ALA A 14 -9.82 -12.91 -1.61
N GLU A 15 -9.46 -14.16 -1.89
CA GLU A 15 -9.60 -15.27 -0.93
C GLU A 15 -8.72 -15.06 0.31
N LYS A 16 -7.48 -14.59 0.11
CA LYS A 16 -6.60 -14.20 1.22
C LYS A 16 -7.20 -13.09 2.08
N LEU A 17 -7.78 -12.07 1.46
CA LEU A 17 -8.43 -10.97 2.19
C LEU A 17 -9.68 -11.42 2.95
N LEU A 18 -10.47 -12.34 2.38
CA LEU A 18 -11.62 -12.93 3.06
C LEU A 18 -11.19 -13.72 4.29
N PHE A 19 -10.13 -14.53 4.17
CA PHE A 19 -9.54 -15.25 5.30
C PHE A 19 -9.11 -14.28 6.41
N LEU A 20 -8.41 -13.19 6.06
CA LEU A 20 -8.02 -12.16 7.03
C LEU A 20 -9.24 -11.52 7.74
N ARG A 21 -10.40 -11.41 7.06
CA ARG A 21 -11.63 -10.91 7.68
C ARG A 21 -12.20 -11.88 8.69
N GLN A 22 -12.21 -13.15 8.35
CA GLN A 22 -12.69 -14.19 9.24
C GLN A 22 -11.83 -14.26 10.51
N GLN A 23 -10.54 -13.97 10.39
CA GLN A 23 -9.61 -13.81 11.53
C GLN A 23 -9.73 -12.45 12.24
N GLN A 24 -10.71 -11.62 11.89
CA GLN A 24 -10.97 -10.31 12.51
C GLN A 24 -9.76 -9.35 12.46
N VAL A 25 -8.92 -9.46 11.43
CA VAL A 25 -7.81 -8.52 11.22
C VAL A 25 -8.35 -7.12 10.97
N GLN A 26 -7.87 -6.16 11.75
CA GLN A 26 -8.26 -4.74 11.64
C GLN A 26 -7.26 -3.95 10.79
N VAL A 27 -5.97 -4.27 10.91
CA VAL A 27 -4.88 -3.56 10.24
C VAL A 27 -4.03 -4.54 9.45
N LEU A 28 -3.73 -4.20 8.20
CA LEU A 28 -2.87 -4.94 7.29
C LEU A 28 -1.70 -4.09 6.84
N VAL A 29 -0.50 -4.47 7.27
CA VAL A 29 0.77 -3.93 6.75
C VAL A 29 1.29 -4.86 5.67
N CYS A 30 1.56 -4.33 4.47
CA CYS A 30 1.98 -5.15 3.34
C CYS A 30 2.97 -4.40 2.45
N GLY A 31 4.07 -5.06 2.07
CA GLY A 31 5.10 -4.48 1.23
C GLY A 31 4.68 -4.35 -0.24
N ALA A 32 4.09 -5.39 -0.82
CA ALA A 32 3.75 -5.42 -2.24
C ALA A 32 2.25 -5.68 -2.43
N MET A 33 1.51 -4.63 -2.78
CA MET A 33 0.07 -4.72 -3.00
C MET A 33 -0.39 -3.78 -4.09
N THR A 34 -1.27 -4.28 -4.96
CA THR A 34 -1.85 -3.48 -6.03
C THR A 34 -2.89 -2.51 -5.47
N ARG A 35 -3.15 -1.40 -6.21
CA ARG A 35 -4.21 -0.45 -5.85
C ARG A 35 -5.58 -1.10 -5.75
N TYR A 36 -5.90 -2.04 -6.64
CA TYR A 36 -7.18 -2.74 -6.64
C TYR A 36 -7.36 -3.57 -5.36
N THR A 37 -6.37 -4.41 -5.02
CA THR A 37 -6.41 -5.25 -3.82
C THR A 37 -6.47 -4.41 -2.54
N SER A 38 -5.72 -3.32 -2.48
CA SER A 38 -5.76 -2.39 -1.33
C SER A 38 -7.14 -1.75 -1.15
N ARG A 39 -7.78 -1.30 -2.26
CA ARG A 39 -9.14 -0.75 -2.20
C ARG A 39 -10.17 -1.80 -1.79
N TYR A 40 -10.03 -3.02 -2.29
CA TYR A 40 -10.91 -4.13 -1.91
C TYR A 40 -10.79 -4.45 -0.41
N ALA A 41 -9.56 -4.52 0.10
CA ALA A 41 -9.30 -4.69 1.53
C ALA A 41 -9.90 -3.54 2.36
N GLN A 42 -9.76 -2.28 1.92
CA GLN A 42 -10.38 -1.13 2.59
C GLN A 42 -11.91 -1.20 2.58
N GLY A 43 -12.52 -1.57 1.45
CA GLY A 43 -13.97 -1.66 1.29
C GLY A 43 -14.61 -2.73 2.18
N MET A 44 -13.86 -3.77 2.53
CA MET A 44 -14.33 -4.74 3.50
C MET A 44 -14.21 -4.17 4.96
N GLY A 45 -13.45 -3.10 5.23
CA GLY A 45 -13.19 -2.53 6.59
C GLY A 45 -11.83 -2.84 7.26
N ILE A 46 -10.76 -3.03 6.48
CA ILE A 46 -9.39 -3.30 6.96
C ILE A 46 -8.63 -2.02 6.67
N GLU A 47 -7.94 -1.50 7.67
CA GLU A 47 -6.99 -0.42 7.46
C GLU A 47 -5.72 -0.98 6.81
N VAL A 48 -5.26 -0.34 5.74
CA VAL A 48 -4.19 -0.86 4.90
C VAL A 48 -3.02 0.11 4.88
N PHE A 49 -1.84 -0.40 5.25
CA PHE A 49 -0.54 0.27 5.13
C PHE A 49 0.27 -0.42 4.02
N PRO A 50 0.13 0.02 2.75
CA PRO A 50 0.87 -0.56 1.64
C PRO A 50 2.30 -0.01 1.56
N PHE A 51 3.16 -0.69 0.79
CA PHE A 51 4.53 -0.24 0.45
C PHE A 51 5.49 -0.13 1.63
N ILE A 52 5.25 -0.92 2.68
CA ILE A 52 6.11 -1.02 3.87
C ILE A 52 7.07 -2.22 3.71
N ALA A 53 8.37 -1.95 3.70
CA ALA A 53 9.43 -2.95 3.64
C ALA A 53 10.42 -2.74 4.80
N GLY A 54 10.95 -3.83 5.37
CA GLY A 54 11.88 -3.79 6.49
C GLY A 54 11.86 -5.09 7.28
N ASP A 55 12.61 -5.15 8.38
CA ASP A 55 12.55 -6.28 9.31
C ASP A 55 11.17 -6.35 10.00
N GLN A 56 10.67 -7.57 10.20
CA GLN A 56 9.36 -7.80 10.80
C GLN A 56 9.24 -7.15 12.18
N GLN A 57 10.26 -7.27 13.02
CA GLN A 57 10.23 -6.73 14.39
C GLN A 57 10.29 -5.21 14.38
N GLU A 58 11.10 -4.63 13.50
CA GLU A 58 11.18 -3.17 13.34
C GLU A 58 9.88 -2.56 12.84
N VAL A 59 9.21 -3.22 11.88
CA VAL A 59 7.91 -2.81 11.35
C VAL A 59 6.83 -2.88 12.43
N ILE A 60 6.75 -3.99 13.18
CA ILE A 60 5.79 -4.14 14.30
C ILE A 60 6.03 -3.05 15.36
N THR A 61 7.29 -2.85 15.76
CA THR A 61 7.65 -1.85 16.76
C THR A 61 7.31 -0.44 16.29
N SER A 62 7.54 -0.14 15.02
CA SER A 62 7.24 1.19 14.46
C SER A 62 5.76 1.43 14.29
N TRP A 63 4.97 0.40 13.97
CA TRP A 63 3.51 0.48 13.96
C TRP A 63 2.94 0.80 15.34
N LEU A 64 3.41 0.11 16.39
CA LEU A 64 3.01 0.39 17.77
C LEU A 64 3.35 1.83 18.18
N ASN A 65 4.44 2.38 17.67
CA ASN A 65 4.87 3.76 17.91
C ASN A 65 4.30 4.78 16.92
N GLN A 66 3.37 4.39 16.05
CA GLN A 66 2.76 5.26 15.00
C GLN A 66 3.76 5.87 13.99
N ASN A 67 4.93 5.25 13.83
CA ASN A 67 6.04 5.75 13.00
C ASN A 67 6.25 4.94 11.70
N LEU A 68 5.21 4.24 11.20
CA LEU A 68 5.31 3.49 9.94
C LEU A 68 5.48 4.37 8.69
N GLN A 69 5.14 5.66 8.76
CA GLN A 69 5.24 6.59 7.63
C GLN A 69 6.67 7.14 7.43
N ASP A 70 7.62 6.72 8.27
CA ASP A 70 9.02 7.07 8.08
C ASP A 70 9.53 6.54 6.73
N ASN A 71 10.24 7.39 5.99
CA ASN A 71 10.84 7.04 4.70
C ASN A 71 11.75 5.79 4.75
N LYS A 72 12.22 5.39 5.94
CA LYS A 72 13.04 4.20 6.15
C LYS A 72 12.31 2.89 5.83
N PHE A 73 10.98 2.88 5.92
CA PHE A 73 10.16 1.71 5.59
C PHE A 73 9.58 1.76 4.18
N SER A 74 9.81 2.85 3.43
CA SER A 74 9.30 2.99 2.08
C SER A 74 9.99 2.01 1.13
N MET A 75 9.21 1.17 0.45
CA MET A 75 9.73 0.23 -0.53
C MET A 75 10.41 0.97 -1.71
N PRO A 76 11.71 0.71 -1.99
CA PRO A 76 12.41 1.35 -3.11
C PRO A 76 11.88 0.84 -4.46
N GLY A 77 11.83 1.73 -5.46
CA GLY A 77 11.43 1.36 -6.83
C GLY A 77 9.92 1.36 -7.12
N CYS A 78 9.06 1.46 -6.10
CA CYS A 78 7.65 1.74 -6.35
C CYS A 78 7.47 3.23 -6.63
N GLY A 79 7.10 3.61 -7.87
CA GLY A 79 6.87 5.00 -8.30
C GLY A 79 5.77 5.76 -7.53
N CYS A 80 5.31 5.23 -6.39
CA CYS A 80 4.27 5.75 -5.52
C CYS A 80 4.75 6.89 -4.60
N ASN A 81 6.06 7.21 -4.56
CA ASN A 81 6.59 8.37 -3.83
C ASN A 81 6.00 9.73 -4.30
N GLY A 82 5.22 9.76 -5.38
CA GLY A 82 4.48 10.94 -5.85
C GLY A 82 2.96 10.91 -5.67
N CYS A 83 2.33 9.77 -5.39
CA CYS A 83 0.85 9.66 -5.47
C CYS A 83 0.10 10.10 -4.21
N PHE A 84 0.79 10.17 -3.06
CA PHE A 84 0.21 10.73 -1.83
C PHE A 84 0.31 12.26 -1.76
N ARG A 85 0.98 12.89 -2.73
CA ARG A 85 1.03 14.37 -2.82
C ARG A 85 -0.14 14.90 -3.64
N LYS A 86 -1.22 15.14 -2.92
CA LYS A 86 -2.22 16.20 -3.16
C LYS A 86 -3.02 16.10 -4.45
N ASN A 87 -4.32 16.09 -4.22
CA ASN A 87 -5.41 16.57 -5.04
C ASN A 87 -5.16 18.00 -5.59
N GLN A 88 -4.13 18.22 -6.40
CA GLN A 88 -3.93 19.46 -7.16
C GLN A 88 -4.54 19.27 -8.54
N ARG A 89 -5.80 19.67 -8.63
CA ARG A 89 -6.43 20.14 -9.86
C ARG A 89 -5.42 20.99 -10.63
N GLY A 90 -5.03 20.58 -11.83
CA GLY A 90 -4.08 21.37 -12.61
C GLY A 90 -3.70 20.78 -13.97
N ARG A 91 -4.58 20.99 -14.96
CA ARG A 91 -4.29 21.28 -16.38
C ARG A 91 -3.39 20.27 -17.11
N GLN A 92 -3.94 19.40 -17.95
CA GLN A 92 -4.13 19.71 -19.38
C GLN A 92 -2.98 20.55 -19.97
N ASN A 93 -2.03 19.89 -20.63
CA ASN A 93 -1.50 20.34 -21.93
C ASN A 93 -0.63 19.24 -22.56
N ARG A 94 -1.28 18.27 -23.20
CA ARG A 94 -0.70 17.59 -24.36
C ARG A 94 -1.09 18.41 -25.59
N GLY A 95 -0.41 19.55 -25.78
CA GLY A 95 -0.54 20.37 -26.97
C GLY A 95 0.70 20.20 -27.81
N GLY A 96 0.68 19.24 -28.74
CA GLY A 96 1.67 19.16 -29.82
C GLY A 96 1.55 20.42 -30.68
N ARG A 97 2.61 21.23 -30.70
CA ARG A 97 2.75 22.32 -31.68
C ARG A 97 3.69 21.85 -32.78
N ASN A 98 3.09 21.50 -33.91
CA ASN A 98 3.75 21.47 -35.21
C ASN A 98 4.46 22.80 -35.45
N GLY A 99 5.79 22.75 -35.56
CA GLY A 99 6.60 23.83 -36.10
C GLY A 99 7.22 23.37 -37.41
N ARG A 100 6.65 23.78 -38.55
CA ARG A 100 7.45 24.00 -39.75
C ARG A 100 6.88 25.19 -40.52
N GLN A 101 7.75 26.18 -40.57
CA GLN A 101 7.62 27.51 -41.11
C GLN A 101 7.73 27.48 -42.64
N ILE A 102 7.06 28.46 -43.25
CA ILE A 102 7.04 28.88 -44.66
C ILE A 102 8.41 28.85 -45.33
#